data_AF-A0A6L8VJR5-F1
#
_entry.id   AF-A0A6L8VJR5-F1
#
_cell.length_a   1.000
_cell.length_b   1.000
_cell.length_c   1.000
_cell.angle_alpha   90.00
_cell.angle_beta   90.00
_cell.angle_gamma   90.00
#
_symmetry.space_group_name_H-M   'P 1'
#
loop_
_entity.id
_entity.type
_entity.pdbx_description
1 polymer ?
#
loop_
_entity_poly.entity_id
_entity_poly.type
_entity_poly.pdbx_seq_one_letter_code
_entity_poly.pdbx_strand_id
1 'polypeptide(L)'
;MGVPVSVLKAISLTETGRKRGGEMRPWPWTVNMEGAGHWFETEDEARSFVYGHFKRGARSFDVGCFQINYKWHGENFSSIDQMFDPLANARYAATFLRTLHAEKGDWTAAAGAYHSRTPEFADKYAARFDRFRAGLRHQDLGGVPEIPDIVLAAAEPFRPVVPRVNRFPLLQAGSGAGLGSLVPIGNGAGASLFAATQPPLTDAAPEPDAPPDEGG
;
A
#
# COMPACT_ATOMS: atom_id res chain seq x y z
N MET A 1 26.91 -0.42 -9.50
CA MET A 1 26.03 -0.75 -8.34
C MET A 1 25.71 -2.23 -8.43
N GLY A 2 25.95 -3.01 -7.37
CA GLY A 2 25.78 -4.49 -7.39
C GLY A 2 24.34 -4.98 -7.20
N VAL A 3 23.33 -4.19 -7.58
CA VAL A 3 21.92 -4.62 -7.54
C VAL A 3 21.60 -5.27 -8.89
N PRO A 4 21.03 -6.48 -8.93
CA PRO A 4 20.65 -7.11 -10.19
C PRO A 4 19.60 -6.31 -10.95
N VAL A 5 19.68 -6.39 -12.27
CA VAL A 5 18.79 -5.69 -13.21
C VAL A 5 17.34 -6.12 -13.01
N SER A 6 17.15 -7.43 -12.83
CA SER A 6 15.85 -8.03 -12.59
C SER A 6 15.20 -7.47 -11.32
N VAL A 7 15.99 -7.12 -10.30
CA VAL A 7 15.49 -6.53 -9.05
C VAL A 7 14.95 -5.13 -9.30
N LEU A 8 15.73 -4.24 -9.94
CA LEU A 8 15.29 -2.88 -10.20
C LEU A 8 14.04 -2.83 -11.10
N LYS A 9 14.02 -3.64 -12.16
CA LYS A 9 12.85 -3.73 -13.05
C LYS A 9 11.63 -4.31 -12.32
N ALA A 10 11.80 -5.35 -11.50
CA ALA A 10 10.69 -5.94 -10.75
C ALA A 10 10.10 -4.97 -9.72
N ILE A 11 10.92 -4.19 -9.00
CA ILE A 11 10.44 -3.12 -8.11
C ILE A 11 9.64 -2.11 -8.92
N SER A 12 10.21 -1.57 -10.00
CA SER A 12 9.54 -0.53 -10.78
C SER A 12 8.19 -0.98 -11.39
N LEU A 13 8.10 -2.24 -11.83
CA LEU A 13 6.84 -2.86 -12.28
C LEU A 13 5.85 -3.11 -11.15
N THR A 14 6.34 -3.43 -9.95
CA THR A 14 5.50 -3.60 -8.75
C THR A 14 4.87 -2.28 -8.34
N GLU A 15 5.67 -1.20 -8.37
CA GLU A 15 5.26 0.16 -8.00
C GLU A 15 4.36 0.83 -9.05
N THR A 16 4.84 0.94 -10.29
CA THR A 16 4.22 1.81 -11.31
C THR A 16 3.84 1.09 -12.58
N GLY A 17 4.00 -0.24 -12.63
CA GLY A 17 3.76 -0.99 -13.85
C GLY A 17 2.34 -0.78 -14.38
N ARG A 18 2.25 -0.45 -15.67
CA ARG A 18 0.99 -0.27 -16.40
C ARG A 18 0.99 -1.03 -17.72
N LYS A 19 -0.15 -1.62 -18.06
CA LYS A 19 -0.34 -2.28 -19.36
C LYS A 19 -0.46 -1.22 -20.46
N ARG A 20 0.46 -1.25 -21.42
CA ARG A 20 0.47 -0.44 -22.64
C ARG A 20 0.87 -1.32 -23.83
N GLY A 21 0.06 -1.34 -24.89
CA GLY A 21 0.35 -2.16 -26.08
C GLY A 21 0.45 -3.66 -25.80
N GLY A 22 -0.19 -4.15 -24.73
CA GLY A 22 -0.09 -5.55 -24.28
C GLY A 22 1.08 -5.83 -23.32
N GLU A 23 2.00 -4.88 -23.11
CA GLU A 23 3.18 -5.03 -22.26
C GLU A 23 3.07 -4.18 -20.97
N MET A 24 3.61 -4.68 -19.86
CA MET A 24 3.66 -3.93 -18.60
C MET A 24 4.95 -3.09 -18.56
N ARG A 25 4.85 -1.76 -18.49
CA ARG A 25 6.01 -0.85 -18.44
C ARG A 25 5.93 0.11 -17.24
N PRO A 26 7.07 0.51 -16.66
CA PRO A 26 7.13 1.61 -15.68
C PRO A 26 6.64 2.93 -16.26
N TRP A 27 6.13 3.81 -15.39
CA TRP A 27 5.75 5.18 -15.77
C TRP A 27 6.38 6.22 -14.83
N PRO A 28 7.29 7.09 -15.31
CA PRO A 28 8.04 8.01 -14.45
C PRO A 28 7.18 9.13 -13.88
N TRP A 29 6.16 9.59 -14.60
CA TRP A 29 5.30 10.70 -14.17
C TRP A 29 4.13 10.20 -13.31
N THR A 30 4.45 9.38 -12.32
CA THR A 30 3.51 8.81 -11.35
C THR A 30 3.70 9.48 -10.01
N VAL A 31 2.60 9.92 -9.40
CA VAL A 31 2.56 10.51 -8.06
C VAL A 31 1.53 9.77 -7.23
N ASN A 32 1.89 9.35 -6.03
CA ASN A 32 0.91 8.98 -5.00
C ASN A 32 0.83 10.13 -4.00
N MET A 33 -0.29 10.84 -3.99
CA MET A 33 -0.53 11.95 -3.06
C MET A 33 -1.50 11.49 -2.01
N GLU A 34 -0.98 11.20 -0.81
CA GLU A 34 -1.81 10.81 0.34
C GLU A 34 -2.85 9.71 0.00
N GLY A 35 -2.48 8.75 -0.86
CA GLY A 35 -3.27 7.56 -1.20
C GLY A 35 -3.93 7.64 -2.54
N ALA A 36 -4.02 8.84 -3.09
CA ALA A 36 -4.53 9.05 -4.42
C ALA A 36 -3.39 8.88 -5.43
N GLY A 37 -3.49 7.83 -6.24
CA GLY A 37 -2.60 7.65 -7.40
C GLY A 37 -2.97 8.62 -8.52
N HIS A 38 -1.99 9.37 -8.99
CA HIS A 38 -2.07 10.31 -10.10
C HIS A 38 -1.00 9.97 -11.15
N TRP A 39 -1.36 10.12 -12.41
CA TRP A 39 -0.46 9.85 -13.53
C TRP A 39 -0.60 10.97 -14.54
N PHE A 40 0.54 11.48 -14.97
CA PHE A 40 0.65 12.65 -15.81
C PHE A 40 1.29 12.29 -17.14
N GLU A 41 1.05 13.11 -18.15
CA GLU A 41 1.65 12.89 -19.47
C GLU A 41 3.10 13.35 -19.48
N THR A 42 3.38 14.43 -18.75
CA THR A 42 4.68 15.09 -18.72
C THR A 42 5.22 15.24 -17.30
N GLU A 43 6.54 15.41 -17.22
CA GLU A 43 7.22 15.76 -15.98
C GLU A 43 6.67 17.06 -15.38
N ASP A 44 6.45 18.08 -16.22
CA ASP A 44 6.01 19.41 -15.78
C ASP A 44 4.62 19.38 -15.10
N GLU A 45 3.70 18.57 -15.64
CA GLU A 45 2.38 18.35 -15.02
C GLU A 45 2.50 17.70 -13.64
N ALA A 46 3.31 16.64 -13.54
CA ALA A 46 3.52 15.92 -12.28
C ALA A 46 4.17 16.81 -11.21
N ARG A 47 5.19 17.58 -11.60
CA ARG A 47 5.86 18.54 -10.74
C ARG A 47 4.92 19.65 -10.29
N SER A 48 4.17 20.24 -11.22
CA SER A 48 3.20 21.31 -10.90
C SER A 48 2.15 20.83 -9.89
N PHE A 49 1.64 19.61 -10.07
CA PHE A 49 0.72 18.99 -9.13
C PHE A 49 1.35 18.83 -7.73
N VAL A 50 2.53 18.23 -7.64
CA VAL A 50 3.22 18.04 -6.34
C VAL A 50 3.56 19.37 -5.68
N TYR A 51 4.10 20.35 -6.40
CA TYR A 51 4.41 21.66 -5.83
C TYR A 51 3.17 22.38 -5.33
N GLY A 52 2.03 22.25 -6.03
CA GLY A 52 0.76 22.79 -5.56
C GLY A 52 0.34 22.21 -4.20
N HIS A 53 0.41 20.89 -4.03
CA HIS A 53 0.12 20.23 -2.76
C HIS A 53 1.17 20.54 -1.68
N PHE A 54 2.45 20.55 -2.04
CA PHE A 54 3.54 20.85 -1.12
C PHE A 54 3.43 22.27 -0.53
N LYS A 55 3.07 23.26 -1.34
CA LYS A 55 2.82 24.63 -0.88
C LYS A 55 1.63 24.74 0.08
N ARG A 56 0.66 23.83 -0.02
CA ARG A 56 -0.47 23.70 0.92
C ARG A 56 -0.14 22.89 2.17
N GLY A 57 1.09 22.41 2.30
CA GLY A 57 1.55 21.70 3.50
C GLY A 57 1.70 20.18 3.35
N ALA A 58 1.40 19.61 2.17
CA ALA A 58 1.60 18.17 1.96
C ALA A 58 3.08 17.80 2.12
N ARG A 59 3.36 16.74 2.87
CA ARG A 59 4.73 16.24 3.12
C ARG A 59 4.87 14.73 2.92
N SER A 60 3.76 14.00 2.73
CA SER A 60 3.78 12.55 2.54
C SER A 60 3.21 12.20 1.16
N PHE A 61 4.10 12.07 0.19
CA PHE A 61 3.76 11.69 -1.18
C PHE A 61 4.92 10.92 -1.81
N ASP A 62 4.60 10.05 -2.76
CA ASP A 62 5.56 9.22 -3.49
C ASP A 62 5.70 9.72 -4.93
N VAL A 63 6.92 9.68 -5.48
CA VAL A 63 7.21 10.15 -6.84
C VAL A 63 8.04 9.16 -7.65
N GLY A 64 7.82 9.14 -8.96
CA GLY A 64 8.69 8.47 -9.92
C GLY A 64 8.42 6.97 -10.11
N CYS A 65 9.21 6.36 -10.98
CA CYS A 65 9.17 4.93 -11.34
C CYS A 65 9.33 3.98 -10.15
N PHE A 66 9.95 4.44 -9.06
CA PHE A 66 10.25 3.67 -7.86
C PHE A 66 9.43 4.13 -6.63
N GLN A 67 8.49 5.07 -6.82
CA GLN A 67 7.59 5.58 -5.77
C GLN A 67 8.35 5.94 -4.48
N ILE A 68 9.36 6.82 -4.61
CA ILE A 68 10.16 7.27 -3.47
C ILE A 68 9.35 8.28 -2.65
N ASN A 69 9.12 7.97 -1.37
CA ASN A 69 8.37 8.84 -0.48
C ASN A 69 9.17 10.08 -0.03
N TYR A 70 8.62 11.27 -0.26
CA TYR A 70 9.25 12.55 0.13
C TYR A 70 9.47 12.69 1.64
N LYS A 71 8.52 12.27 2.47
CA LYS A 71 8.60 12.42 3.93
C LYS A 71 9.82 11.71 4.51
N TRP A 72 10.12 10.53 3.97
CA TRP A 72 11.14 9.63 4.52
C TRP A 72 12.49 9.74 3.82
N HIS A 73 12.48 10.12 2.54
CA HIS A 73 13.69 10.04 1.71
C HIS A 73 14.06 11.37 1.04
N GLY A 74 13.20 12.39 1.10
CA GLY A 74 13.40 13.66 0.39
C GLY A 74 14.71 14.37 0.73
N GLU A 75 15.23 14.21 1.95
CA GLU A 75 16.52 14.79 2.38
C GLU A 75 17.75 14.24 1.62
N ASN A 76 17.62 13.09 0.96
CA ASN A 76 18.68 12.50 0.15
C ASN A 76 18.75 13.11 -1.26
N PHE A 77 17.87 14.06 -1.55
CA PHE A 77 17.79 14.76 -2.81
C PHE A 77 17.97 16.26 -2.58
N SER A 78 18.56 16.95 -3.56
CA SER A 78 18.73 18.40 -3.52
C SER A 78 17.41 19.16 -3.71
N SER A 79 16.40 18.52 -4.30
CA SER A 79 15.08 19.11 -4.55
C SER A 79 14.03 18.07 -4.92
N ILE A 80 12.75 18.47 -4.89
CA ILE A 80 11.64 17.67 -5.46
C ILE A 80 11.86 17.42 -6.95
N ASP A 81 12.42 18.39 -7.70
CA ASP A 81 12.76 18.20 -9.12
C ASP A 81 13.74 17.04 -9.31
N GLN A 82 14.78 16.96 -8.47
CA GLN A 82 15.73 15.84 -8.54
C GLN A 82 15.08 14.51 -8.20
N MET A 83 14.05 14.47 -7.34
CA MET A 83 13.31 13.24 -7.07
C MET A 83 12.50 12.77 -8.29
N PHE A 84 12.09 13.68 -9.17
CA PHE A 84 11.40 13.37 -10.42
C PHE A 84 12.35 12.96 -11.56
N ASP A 85 13.62 13.38 -11.52
CA ASP A 85 14.63 12.91 -12.48
C ASP A 85 14.71 11.37 -12.45
N PRO A 86 14.34 10.67 -13.54
CA PRO A 86 14.22 9.22 -13.52
C PRO A 86 15.52 8.51 -13.16
N LEU A 87 16.66 9.10 -13.53
CA LEU A 87 17.98 8.54 -13.26
C LEU A 87 18.36 8.70 -11.79
N ALA A 88 18.16 9.86 -11.18
CA ALA A 88 18.37 10.09 -9.76
C ALA A 88 17.43 9.23 -8.90
N ASN A 89 16.16 9.14 -9.28
CA ASN A 89 15.16 8.28 -8.64
C ASN A 89 15.62 6.81 -8.63
N ALA A 90 16.04 6.29 -9.80
CA ALA A 90 16.53 4.92 -9.93
C ALA A 90 17.84 4.68 -9.16
N ARG A 91 18.78 5.63 -9.19
CA ARG A 91 20.06 5.53 -8.46
C ARG A 91 19.86 5.49 -6.95
N TYR A 92 18.96 6.31 -6.44
CA TYR A 92 18.60 6.31 -5.03
C TYR A 92 17.94 4.98 -4.65
N ALA A 93 16.94 4.52 -5.40
CA ALA A 93 16.28 3.23 -5.17
C ALA A 93 17.29 2.06 -5.15
N ALA A 94 18.23 2.03 -6.09
CA ALA A 94 19.29 1.02 -6.12
C ALA A 94 20.21 1.06 -4.89
N THR A 95 20.53 2.26 -4.40
CA THR A 95 21.33 2.42 -3.19
C THR A 95 20.57 1.94 -1.96
N PHE A 96 19.29 2.30 -1.83
CA PHE A 96 18.44 1.88 -0.73
C PHE A 96 18.22 0.36 -0.72
N LEU A 97 17.90 -0.24 -1.86
CA LEU A 97 17.77 -1.70 -2.01
C LEU A 97 19.05 -2.44 -1.65
N ARG A 98 20.23 -1.91 -2.00
CA ARG A 98 21.50 -2.51 -1.60
C ARG A 98 21.68 -2.51 -0.08
N THR A 99 21.31 -1.41 0.60
CA THR A 99 21.35 -1.34 2.07
C THR A 99 20.40 -2.35 2.69
N LEU A 100 19.17 -2.46 2.18
CA LEU A 100 18.19 -3.45 2.66
C LEU A 100 18.67 -4.88 2.40
N HIS A 101 19.29 -5.15 1.25
CA HIS A 101 19.88 -6.46 0.96
C HIS A 101 21.03 -6.80 1.91
N ALA A 102 21.88 -5.83 2.24
CA ALA A 102 22.93 -6.03 3.24
C ALA A 102 22.35 -6.35 4.63
N GLU A 103 21.20 -5.75 4.98
CA GLU A 103 20.49 -6.04 6.23
C GLU A 103 19.81 -7.43 6.23
N LYS A 104 19.17 -7.80 5.12
CA LYS A 104 18.29 -8.99 5.03
C LYS A 104 18.99 -10.24 4.50
N GLY A 105 20.06 -10.10 3.74
CA GLY A 105 20.78 -11.20 3.09
C GLY A 105 20.08 -11.83 1.88
N ASP A 106 18.89 -11.34 1.52
CA ASP A 106 18.09 -11.86 0.41
C ASP A 106 17.33 -10.72 -0.30
N TRP A 107 17.20 -10.84 -1.62
CA TRP A 107 16.59 -9.81 -2.47
C TRP A 107 15.07 -9.75 -2.34
N THR A 108 14.41 -10.89 -2.08
CA THR A 108 12.97 -10.93 -1.87
C THR A 108 12.61 -10.29 -0.54
N ALA A 109 13.35 -10.60 0.53
CA ALA A 109 13.24 -9.94 1.82
C ALA A 109 13.58 -8.44 1.75
N ALA A 110 14.60 -8.06 0.99
CA ALA A 110 14.95 -6.66 0.75
C ALA A 110 13.82 -5.90 0.01
N ALA A 111 13.19 -6.53 -0.99
CA ALA A 111 12.05 -5.96 -1.70
C ALA A 111 10.83 -5.79 -0.79
N GLY A 112 10.52 -6.78 0.06
CA GLY A 112 9.47 -6.62 1.08
C GLY A 112 9.75 -5.43 2.01
N ALA A 113 10.98 -5.35 2.53
CA ALA A 113 11.41 -4.27 3.43
C ALA A 113 11.48 -2.89 2.75
N TYR A 114 11.69 -2.85 1.43
CA TYR A 114 11.64 -1.63 0.62
C TYR A 114 10.25 -0.99 0.68
N HIS A 115 9.21 -1.83 0.64
CA HIS A 115 7.83 -1.38 0.72
C HIS A 115 7.36 -1.13 2.15
N SER A 116 7.63 -2.06 3.07
CA SER A 116 7.23 -1.95 4.47
C SER A 116 8.06 -2.85 5.37
N ARG A 117 8.33 -2.40 6.60
CA ARG A 117 8.95 -3.25 7.63
C ARG A 117 7.92 -4.06 8.43
N THR A 118 6.62 -3.84 8.20
CA THR A 118 5.55 -4.64 8.81
C THR A 118 5.37 -5.94 8.03
N PRO A 119 5.49 -7.13 8.67
CA PRO A 119 5.53 -8.41 7.96
C PRO A 119 4.38 -8.64 6.99
N GLU A 120 3.14 -8.39 7.41
CA GLU A 120 1.96 -8.63 6.56
C GLU A 120 2.00 -7.88 5.22
N PHE A 121 2.50 -6.64 5.22
CA PHE A 121 2.61 -5.82 4.01
C PHE A 121 3.85 -6.18 3.19
N ALA A 122 4.96 -6.50 3.88
CA ALA A 122 6.19 -6.95 3.25
C ALA A 122 5.97 -8.25 2.46
N ASP A 123 5.26 -9.22 3.02
CA ASP A 123 5.05 -10.54 2.42
C ASP A 123 4.19 -10.46 1.14
N LYS A 124 3.09 -9.69 1.20
CA LYS A 124 2.22 -9.43 0.04
C LYS A 124 3.00 -8.76 -1.09
N TYR A 125 3.86 -7.80 -0.74
CA TYR A 125 4.69 -7.09 -1.72
C TYR A 125 5.77 -8.01 -2.31
N ALA A 126 6.48 -8.74 -1.46
CA ALA A 126 7.53 -9.69 -1.85
C ALA A 126 7.02 -10.75 -2.83
N ALA A 127 5.84 -11.32 -2.58
CA ALA A 127 5.23 -12.28 -3.49
C ALA A 127 4.93 -11.68 -4.88
N ARG A 128 4.47 -10.43 -4.95
CA ARG A 128 4.23 -9.74 -6.22
C ARG A 128 5.55 -9.41 -6.93
N PHE A 129 6.55 -8.97 -6.18
CA PHE A 129 7.90 -8.73 -6.68
C PHE A 129 8.50 -10.00 -7.30
N ASP A 130 8.43 -11.13 -6.61
CA ASP A 130 8.96 -12.42 -7.10
C ASP A 130 8.32 -12.85 -8.41
N ARG A 131 7.01 -12.64 -8.55
CA ARG A 131 6.28 -12.93 -9.79
C ARG A 131 6.84 -12.13 -10.97
N PHE A 132 7.11 -10.84 -10.80
CA PHE A 132 7.74 -10.05 -11.86
C PHE A 132 9.19 -10.44 -12.08
N ARG A 133 9.96 -10.61 -11.01
CA ARG A 133 11.38 -10.92 -11.08
C ARG A 133 11.64 -12.25 -11.77
N ALA A 134 10.82 -13.27 -11.54
CA ALA A 134 10.95 -14.59 -12.16
C ALA A 134 11.05 -14.50 -13.71
N GLY A 135 10.24 -13.65 -14.33
CA GLY A 135 10.27 -13.41 -15.78
C GLY A 135 11.49 -12.62 -16.26
N LEU A 136 12.21 -11.94 -15.35
CA LEU A 136 13.29 -11.01 -15.66
C LEU A 136 14.69 -11.55 -15.32
N ARG A 137 14.81 -12.69 -14.62
CA ARG A 137 16.11 -13.24 -14.16
C ARG A 137 17.10 -13.49 -15.30
N HIS A 138 16.62 -13.77 -16.51
CA HIS A 138 17.47 -13.94 -17.69
C HIS A 138 18.28 -12.66 -18.03
N GLN A 139 17.79 -11.49 -17.61
CA GLN A 139 18.44 -10.19 -17.85
C GLN A 139 19.59 -9.92 -16.88
N ASP A 140 19.73 -10.70 -15.80
CA ASP A 140 20.85 -10.54 -14.86
C ASP A 140 22.18 -11.07 -15.46
N LEU A 141 22.10 -11.90 -16.49
CA LEU A 141 23.23 -12.51 -17.20
C LEU A 141 23.66 -11.70 -18.44
N GLY A 142 22.86 -10.73 -18.86
CA GLY A 142 23.19 -9.74 -19.88
C GLY A 142 23.59 -8.43 -19.20
N GLY A 143 24.74 -7.86 -19.58
CA GLY A 143 25.28 -6.64 -18.95
C GLY A 143 24.29 -5.48 -18.85
N VAL A 144 24.62 -4.54 -17.95
CA VAL A 144 23.93 -3.30 -17.55
C VAL A 144 22.77 -2.89 -18.49
N PRO A 145 21.53 -2.78 -17.99
CA PRO A 145 20.41 -2.32 -18.78
C PRO A 145 20.71 -0.88 -19.14
N GLU A 146 20.71 -0.58 -20.44
CA GLU A 146 20.61 0.80 -20.83
C GLU A 146 19.28 1.36 -20.26
N ILE A 147 19.31 2.61 -19.84
CA ILE A 147 18.18 3.40 -19.36
C ILE A 147 17.07 3.72 -20.42
N PRO A 148 17.10 3.31 -21.72
CA PRO A 148 16.09 3.67 -22.70
C PRO A 148 14.66 3.30 -22.33
N ASP A 149 14.34 2.19 -21.65
CA ASP A 149 12.92 1.80 -21.47
C ASP A 149 12.09 2.84 -20.69
N ILE A 150 12.70 3.56 -19.73
CA ILE A 150 12.03 4.60 -18.95
C ILE A 150 11.92 5.90 -19.75
N VAL A 151 12.96 6.24 -20.52
CA VAL A 151 13.00 7.42 -21.39
C VAL A 151 12.07 7.25 -22.61
N LEU A 152 12.03 6.06 -23.20
CA LEU A 152 11.12 5.66 -24.27
C LEU A 152 9.66 5.65 -23.80
N ALA A 153 9.38 5.24 -22.56
CA ALA A 153 8.04 5.32 -22.02
C ALA A 153 7.53 6.78 -21.98
N ALA A 154 8.40 7.74 -21.65
CA ALA A 154 8.04 9.16 -21.60
C ALA A 154 7.78 9.80 -22.98
N ALA A 155 8.23 9.18 -24.09
CA ALA A 155 8.16 9.76 -25.44
C ALA A 155 6.86 9.43 -26.20
N GLU A 156 5.95 8.64 -25.62
CA GLU A 156 4.83 8.03 -26.33
C GLU A 156 3.46 8.55 -25.84
N PRO A 157 2.53 8.98 -26.73
CA PRO A 157 1.34 9.76 -26.37
C PRO A 157 0.39 9.02 -25.41
N PHE A 158 -0.17 9.75 -24.45
CA PHE A 158 -1.00 9.22 -23.37
C PHE A 158 -2.46 9.00 -23.80
N ARG A 159 -3.14 8.06 -23.14
CA ARG A 159 -4.61 7.95 -23.15
C ARG A 159 -5.11 7.96 -21.71
N PRO A 160 -6.01 8.87 -21.34
CA PRO A 160 -6.53 8.94 -19.97
C PRO A 160 -7.33 7.68 -19.65
N VAL A 161 -6.90 6.98 -18.61
CA VAL A 161 -7.70 5.94 -17.95
C VAL A 161 -8.01 6.45 -16.55
N VAL A 162 -9.31 6.39 -16.23
CA VAL A 162 -9.98 6.75 -14.97
C VAL A 162 -9.09 6.61 -13.72
N PRO A 163 -9.13 7.57 -12.78
CA PRO A 163 -8.42 7.49 -11.50
C PRO A 163 -8.71 6.15 -10.83
N ARG A 164 -7.69 5.31 -10.70
CA ARG A 164 -7.80 4.09 -9.92
C ARG A 164 -7.49 4.45 -8.48
N VAL A 165 -8.52 4.37 -7.63
CA VAL A 165 -8.35 4.41 -6.18
C VAL A 165 -7.35 3.32 -5.81
N ASN A 166 -6.27 3.74 -5.16
CA ASN A 166 -5.23 2.86 -4.65
C ASN A 166 -5.91 1.91 -3.63
N ARG A 167 -6.08 0.62 -3.96
CA ARG A 167 -6.66 -0.37 -3.03
C ARG A 167 -5.66 -0.87 -2.01
N PHE A 168 -4.55 -0.15 -1.85
CA PHE A 168 -3.46 -0.49 -0.97
C PHE A 168 -3.60 0.40 0.28
N PRO A 169 -3.74 -0.20 1.48
CA PRO A 169 -4.26 0.47 2.67
C PRO A 169 -3.32 1.52 3.30
N LEU A 170 -2.16 1.78 2.69
CA LEU A 170 -1.36 2.93 3.05
C LEU A 170 -1.94 4.15 2.35
N LEU A 171 -3.05 4.65 2.93
CA LEU A 171 -3.60 6.02 2.91
C LEU A 171 -5.15 6.05 2.92
N GLN A 172 -5.79 5.26 3.79
CA GLN A 172 -7.03 5.71 4.40
C GLN A 172 -6.68 6.55 5.61
N ALA A 173 -6.76 7.88 5.47
CA ALA A 173 -6.88 8.74 6.64
C ALA A 173 -8.17 8.35 7.35
N GLY A 174 -8.04 7.85 8.58
CA GLY A 174 -9.19 7.58 9.43
C GLY A 174 -10.03 8.85 9.57
N SER A 175 -11.30 8.74 9.21
CA SER A 175 -12.33 9.70 9.60
C SER A 175 -12.38 9.77 11.12
N GLY A 176 -12.15 10.95 11.71
CA GLY A 176 -12.49 11.19 13.11
C GLY A 176 -11.60 12.21 13.82
N ALA A 177 -11.94 13.49 13.67
CA ALA A 177 -11.60 14.50 14.65
C ALA A 177 -12.49 14.33 15.91
N GLY A 178 -11.93 14.52 17.10
CA GLY A 178 -12.74 14.66 18.32
C GLY A 178 -11.98 14.41 19.63
N LEU A 179 -11.61 15.49 20.32
CA LEU A 179 -11.22 15.47 21.74
C LEU A 179 -12.48 15.28 22.60
N GLY A 180 -12.41 14.43 23.64
CA GLY A 180 -13.14 14.66 24.89
C GLY A 180 -14.22 13.64 25.32
N SER A 181 -14.01 13.13 26.54
CA SER A 181 -14.96 12.73 27.59
C SER A 181 -15.70 11.39 27.55
N LEU A 182 -15.49 10.63 28.63
CA LEU A 182 -16.29 9.50 29.12
C LEU A 182 -17.59 10.00 29.78
N VAL A 183 -18.68 9.24 29.61
CA VAL A 183 -19.65 8.69 30.60
C VAL A 183 -20.99 8.37 29.86
N PRO A 184 -21.67 7.23 30.13
CA PRO A 184 -22.76 6.70 29.32
C PRO A 184 -24.14 7.19 29.77
N ILE A 185 -25.11 7.23 28.84
CA ILE A 185 -26.54 7.30 29.16
C ILE A 185 -27.29 6.33 28.24
N GLY A 186 -27.90 5.31 28.87
CA GLY A 186 -28.81 4.37 28.24
C GLY A 186 -30.26 4.86 28.22
N ASN A 187 -31.04 4.19 27.37
CA ASN A 187 -32.48 3.87 27.37
C ASN A 187 -32.88 3.72 25.89
N GLY A 188 -32.95 2.50 25.34
CA GLY A 188 -34.14 1.63 25.37
C GLY A 188 -35.15 2.13 24.33
N ALA A 189 -35.65 1.41 23.32
CA ALA A 189 -35.74 0.00 22.97
C ALA A 189 -35.74 -0.08 21.42
N GLY A 190 -35.53 -1.17 20.69
CA GLY A 190 -35.54 -2.60 20.97
C GLY A 190 -35.95 -3.28 19.67
N ALA A 191 -35.11 -4.18 19.15
CA ALA A 191 -35.50 -5.20 18.18
C ALA A 191 -34.56 -6.40 18.37
N SER A 192 -35.00 -7.35 19.19
CA SER A 192 -34.29 -8.60 19.50
C SER A 192 -34.36 -9.57 18.32
N LEU A 193 -33.22 -10.21 18.03
CA LEU A 193 -33.11 -11.39 17.18
C LEU A 193 -32.87 -12.61 18.08
N PHE A 194 -33.95 -13.19 18.61
CA PHE A 194 -33.91 -14.56 19.13
C PHE A 194 -35.14 -15.31 18.64
N ALA A 195 -34.90 -16.28 17.76
CA ALA A 195 -35.84 -17.32 17.41
C ALA A 195 -35.93 -18.30 18.60
N ALA A 196 -37.15 -18.55 19.06
CA ALA A 196 -37.48 -19.54 20.07
C ALA A 196 -37.59 -20.94 19.44
N THR A 197 -37.12 -21.96 20.15
CA THR A 197 -37.50 -23.36 19.93
C THR A 197 -38.04 -23.88 21.27
N GLN A 198 -39.32 -24.29 21.27
CA GLN A 198 -40.07 -24.75 22.45
C GLN A 198 -39.57 -26.13 22.95
N PRO A 199 -39.80 -26.48 24.23
CA PRO A 199 -39.63 -27.82 24.77
C PRO A 199 -40.92 -28.66 24.67
N PRO A 200 -40.86 -30.00 24.78
CA PRO A 200 -42.02 -30.83 25.09
C PRO A 200 -42.05 -31.30 26.56
N LEU A 201 -43.28 -31.54 27.04
CA LEU A 201 -43.72 -32.01 28.37
C LEU A 201 -43.92 -33.55 28.42
N THR A 202 -43.95 -34.07 29.67
CA THR A 202 -44.56 -35.31 30.26
C THR A 202 -43.50 -36.12 31.04
N ASP A 203 -43.69 -36.69 32.23
CA ASP A 203 -44.85 -37.09 33.02
C ASP A 203 -44.40 -37.35 34.49
N ALA A 204 -45.36 -37.58 35.39
CA ALA A 204 -45.31 -38.18 36.74
C ALA A 204 -45.70 -37.26 37.92
N ALA A 205 -46.97 -37.43 38.34
CA ALA A 205 -47.53 -37.10 39.66
C ALA A 205 -47.26 -38.26 40.67
N PRO A 206 -47.87 -38.36 41.88
CA PRO A 206 -48.54 -37.37 42.74
C PRO A 206 -48.20 -37.47 44.27
N GLU A 207 -48.54 -36.41 45.02
CA GLU A 207 -49.19 -36.31 46.38
C GLU A 207 -48.68 -37.11 47.63
N PRO A 208 -49.17 -36.84 48.88
CA PRO A 208 -50.19 -35.87 49.34
C PRO A 208 -49.86 -35.04 50.61
N ASP A 209 -50.85 -34.22 50.95
CA ASP A 209 -51.35 -33.85 52.29
C ASP A 209 -50.93 -32.52 52.95
N ALA A 210 -51.97 -31.77 53.30
CA ALA A 210 -52.00 -30.58 54.14
C ALA A 210 -52.65 -30.96 55.50
N PRO A 211 -52.96 -30.00 56.38
CA PRO A 211 -52.18 -29.04 57.18
C PRO A 211 -52.36 -29.45 58.69
N PRO A 212 -52.42 -28.61 59.75
CA PRO A 212 -52.20 -27.16 59.93
C PRO A 212 -51.37 -26.77 61.17
N ASP A 213 -51.44 -25.47 61.41
CA ASP A 213 -50.97 -24.54 62.45
C ASP A 213 -50.98 -24.95 63.94
N GLU A 214 -50.26 -24.12 64.72
CA GLU A 214 -50.27 -23.87 66.18
C GLU A 214 -49.36 -24.65 67.17
N GLY A 215 -48.44 -23.89 67.81
CA GLY A 215 -48.43 -23.73 69.27
C GLY A 215 -47.43 -24.55 70.10
N GLY A 216 -46.48 -23.85 70.74
CA GLY A 216 -45.61 -24.35 71.82
C GLY A 216 -44.60 -23.30 72.28
#